data_AF-A0A2K3LFR1-F1
#
_entry.id   AF-A0A2K3LFR1-F1
#
_cell.length_a   1.000
_cell.length_b   1.000
_cell.length_c   1.000
_cell.angle_alpha   90.00
_cell.angle_beta   90.00
_cell.angle_gamma   90.00
#
_symmetry.space_group_name_H-M   'P 1'
#
loop_
_entity.id
_entity.type
_entity.pdbx_description
1 polymer ?
#
loop_
_entity_poly.entity_id
_entity_poly.type
_entity_poly.pdbx_seq_one_letter_code
_entity_poly.pdbx_strand_id
1 'polypeptide(L)'
;MVVERARGESQSTSGSLQSLCWGSSAFGGIVSSYFSGSLLDAYGVRFVFGVTALLPLLTSAVAVLVKEQPMLGTARGQTFSFAGPEFLESSKESIIQLWDSVRQPSIFLPTLFIFLWQATPQSDSAMFYFNTNSLGFTPEFLGRVKLVTSIASLLGVGLYNGFLKNVPLRKIFLGTTILGSALGMTQVLLVTGLNRKFGISDEWFAIGDSLILTVLSQIGITYPPLMWHDLQPSNLLQQLYL
;
A
#
# COMPACT_ATOMS: atom_id res chain seq x y z
N MET A 1 2.90 -16.62 -1.55
CA MET A 1 2.17 -17.56 -0.66
C MET A 1 0.65 -17.49 -0.80
N VAL A 2 -0.04 -16.35 -0.63
CA VAL A 2 -1.53 -16.26 -0.79
C VAL A 2 -1.96 -16.45 -2.25
N VAL A 3 -1.26 -15.84 -3.21
CA VAL A 3 -1.57 -15.93 -4.65
C VAL A 3 -1.39 -17.36 -5.20
N GLU A 4 -0.49 -18.14 -4.61
CA GLU A 4 -0.26 -19.53 -5.02
C GLU A 4 -1.23 -20.52 -4.37
N ARG A 5 -1.65 -20.27 -3.13
CA ARG A 5 -2.72 -21.05 -2.47
C ARG A 5 -4.10 -20.77 -3.08
N ALA A 6 -4.29 -19.59 -3.67
CA ALA A 6 -5.48 -19.21 -4.40
C ALA A 6 -5.63 -19.86 -5.79
N ARG A 7 -4.57 -20.51 -6.31
CA ARG A 7 -4.52 -21.02 -7.68
C ARG A 7 -5.33 -22.32 -7.89
N GLY A 8 -5.83 -22.94 -6.81
CA GLY A 8 -6.55 -24.22 -6.83
C GLY A 8 -7.92 -24.25 -6.15
N GLU A 9 -8.39 -23.15 -5.55
CA GLU A 9 -9.73 -23.08 -4.91
C GLU A 9 -10.64 -22.07 -5.62
N SER A 10 -11.96 -22.25 -5.47
CA SER A 10 -12.98 -21.38 -6.07
C SER A 10 -12.67 -19.90 -5.82
N GLN A 11 -12.84 -19.06 -6.85
CA GLN A 11 -12.62 -17.60 -6.85
C GLN A 11 -13.15 -16.87 -5.59
N SER A 12 -14.21 -17.38 -4.94
CA SER A 12 -14.74 -16.87 -3.66
C SER A 12 -13.76 -17.00 -2.47
N THR A 13 -12.95 -18.06 -2.40
CA THR A 13 -12.04 -18.32 -1.27
C THR A 13 -10.76 -17.48 -1.37
N SER A 14 -10.24 -17.25 -2.59
CA SER A 14 -9.11 -16.35 -2.84
C SER A 14 -9.42 -14.90 -2.47
N GLY A 15 -10.60 -14.40 -2.86
CA GLY A 15 -11.07 -13.08 -2.47
C GLY A 15 -11.26 -12.93 -0.95
N SER A 16 -11.68 -13.99 -0.27
CA SER A 16 -11.85 -14.02 1.19
C SER A 16 -10.51 -14.00 1.94
N LEU A 17 -9.48 -14.68 1.44
CA LEU A 17 -8.15 -14.65 2.05
C LEU A 17 -7.45 -13.29 1.86
N GLN A 18 -7.61 -12.67 0.70
CA GLN A 18 -7.10 -11.32 0.46
C GLN A 18 -7.81 -10.30 1.34
N SER A 19 -9.14 -10.34 1.44
CA SER A 19 -9.90 -9.42 2.29
C SER A 19 -9.57 -9.60 3.78
N LEU A 20 -9.32 -10.83 4.24
CA LEU A 20 -8.81 -11.11 5.59
C LEU A 20 -7.43 -10.50 5.83
N CYS A 21 -6.52 -10.57 4.85
CA CYS A 21 -5.20 -9.95 4.94
C CYS A 21 -5.29 -8.43 5.03
N TRP A 22 -6.05 -7.80 4.12
CA TRP A 22 -6.28 -6.36 4.13
C TRP A 22 -7.02 -5.89 5.38
N GLY A 23 -8.00 -6.66 5.85
CA GLY A 23 -8.75 -6.39 7.09
C GLY A 23 -7.88 -6.50 8.33
N SER A 24 -7.04 -7.54 8.42
CA SER A 24 -6.07 -7.70 9.52
C SER A 24 -5.04 -6.58 9.52
N SER A 25 -4.55 -6.16 8.35
CA SER A 25 -3.63 -5.03 8.21
C SER A 25 -4.28 -3.72 8.64
N ALA A 26 -5.54 -3.49 8.25
CA ALA A 26 -6.28 -2.29 8.65
C ALA A 26 -6.53 -2.24 10.16
N PHE A 27 -6.90 -3.37 10.77
CA PHE A 27 -7.06 -3.48 12.22
C PHE A 27 -5.74 -3.18 12.96
N GLY A 28 -4.64 -3.79 12.52
CA GLY A 28 -3.31 -3.49 13.06
C GLY A 28 -2.93 -2.02 12.92
N GLY A 29 -3.25 -1.39 11.78
CA GLY A 29 -3.05 0.04 11.56
C GLY A 29 -3.84 0.94 12.51
N ILE A 30 -5.10 0.60 12.80
CA ILE A 30 -5.94 1.34 13.77
C ILE A 30 -5.38 1.21 15.18
N VAL A 31 -5.07 -0.02 15.63
CA VAL A 31 -4.52 -0.25 16.96
C VAL A 31 -3.17 0.46 17.11
N SER A 32 -2.29 0.33 16.13
CA SER A 32 -0.97 0.96 16.14
C SER A 32 -1.06 2.50 16.13
N SER A 33 -1.93 3.08 15.30
CA SER A 33 -2.10 4.55 15.26
C SER A 33 -2.64 5.12 16.57
N TYR A 34 -3.58 4.41 17.22
CA TYR A 34 -4.12 4.80 18.52
C TYR A 34 -3.05 4.83 19.61
N PHE A 35 -2.27 3.76 19.75
CA PHE A 35 -1.29 3.63 20.84
C PHE A 35 0.04 4.32 20.55
N SER A 36 0.51 4.35 19.29
CA SER A 36 1.86 4.82 18.97
C SER A 36 2.10 6.28 19.36
N GLY A 37 1.13 7.17 19.18
CA GLY A 37 1.28 8.58 19.58
C GLY A 37 1.51 8.75 21.09
N SER A 38 0.67 8.09 21.90
CA SER A 38 0.78 8.14 23.36
C SER A 38 2.06 7.47 23.87
N LEU A 39 2.43 6.30 23.31
CA LEU A 39 3.66 5.62 23.71
C LEU A 39 4.91 6.40 23.29
N LEU A 40 4.90 7.06 22.13
CA LEU A 40 6.00 7.90 21.66
C LEU A 40 6.20 9.11 22.58
N ASP A 41 5.10 9.72 23.04
CA ASP A 41 5.15 10.87 23.93
C ASP A 41 5.62 10.49 25.34
N ALA A 42 5.12 9.37 25.88
CA ALA A 42 5.44 8.93 27.25
C ALA A 42 6.79 8.19 27.39
N TYR A 43 7.16 7.34 26.43
CA TYR A 43 8.32 6.44 26.54
C TYR A 43 9.40 6.68 25.47
N GLY A 44 9.14 7.60 24.52
CA GLY A 44 10.08 7.97 23.47
C GLY A 44 10.19 6.95 22.32
N VAL A 45 10.84 7.39 21.25
CA VAL A 45 11.03 6.63 20.00
C VAL A 45 11.69 5.26 20.20
N ARG A 46 12.75 5.16 21.01
CA ARG A 46 13.52 3.91 21.18
C ARG A 46 12.66 2.76 21.73
N PHE A 47 11.80 3.06 22.71
CA PHE A 47 10.90 2.06 23.28
C PHE A 47 9.87 1.58 22.26
N VAL A 48 9.25 2.50 21.53
CA VAL A 48 8.24 2.18 20.51
C VAL A 48 8.82 1.35 19.37
N PHE A 49 10.03 1.66 18.90
CA PHE A 49 10.74 0.82 17.94
C PHE A 49 11.03 -0.58 18.49
N GLY A 50 11.44 -0.69 19.76
CA GLY A 50 11.66 -1.97 20.42
C GLY A 50 10.41 -2.85 20.47
N VAL A 51 9.26 -2.26 20.87
CA VAL A 51 7.97 -2.97 20.89
C VAL A 51 7.55 -3.36 19.46
N THR A 52 7.70 -2.47 18.49
CA THR A 52 7.32 -2.74 17.09
C THR A 52 8.16 -3.85 16.48
N ALA A 53 9.44 -3.98 16.86
CA ALA A 53 10.34 -5.03 16.39
C ALA A 53 9.92 -6.45 16.85
N LEU A 54 9.10 -6.58 17.90
CA LEU A 54 8.56 -7.86 18.32
C LEU A 54 7.62 -8.47 17.27
N LEU A 55 6.92 -7.65 16.48
CA LEU A 55 5.98 -8.14 15.46
C LEU A 55 6.71 -8.88 14.32
N PRO A 56 7.75 -8.33 13.66
CA PRO A 56 8.58 -9.08 12.70
C PRO A 56 9.27 -10.31 13.31
N LEU A 57 9.68 -10.24 14.58
CA LEU A 57 10.29 -11.38 15.29
C LEU A 57 9.30 -12.53 15.45
N LEU A 58 8.06 -12.23 15.85
CA LEU A 58 7.00 -13.21 15.95
C LEU A 58 6.62 -13.78 14.59
N THR A 59 6.50 -12.96 13.54
CA THR A 59 6.21 -13.47 12.18
C THR A 59 7.34 -14.34 11.65
N SER A 60 8.60 -14.00 11.94
CA SER A 60 9.75 -14.84 11.63
C SER A 60 9.70 -16.18 12.37
N ALA A 61 9.39 -16.18 13.67
CA ALA A 61 9.24 -17.40 14.44
C ALA A 61 8.12 -18.29 13.90
N VAL A 62 6.96 -17.71 13.58
CA VAL A 62 5.83 -18.44 12.98
C VAL A 62 6.18 -19.00 11.61
N ALA A 63 6.94 -18.27 10.78
CA ALA A 63 7.39 -18.76 9.47
C ALA A 63 8.23 -20.05 9.59
N VAL A 64 9.06 -20.18 10.63
CA VAL A 64 9.83 -21.39 10.91
C VAL A 64 8.93 -22.57 11.31
N LEU A 65 7.79 -22.30 11.93
CA LEU A 65 6.79 -23.32 12.32
C LEU A 65 5.89 -23.78 11.16
N VAL A 66 5.83 -23.02 10.06
CA VAL A 66 5.08 -23.41 8.86
C VAL A 66 5.83 -24.54 8.16
N LYS A 67 5.31 -25.78 8.30
CA LYS A 67 5.76 -26.90 7.47
C LYS A 67 5.36 -26.62 6.02
N GLU A 68 6.34 -26.23 5.22
CA GLU A 68 6.21 -26.23 3.77
C GLU A 68 6.01 -27.67 3.29
N GLN A 69 4.95 -27.90 2.50
CA GLN A 69 4.84 -29.15 1.75
C GLN A 69 5.74 -29.03 0.52
N PRO A 70 6.77 -29.86 0.37
CA PRO A 70 7.60 -29.81 -0.82
C PRO A 70 6.74 -30.18 -2.03
N MET A 71 6.67 -29.29 -3.03
CA MET A 71 6.11 -29.65 -4.32
C MET A 71 7.02 -30.71 -4.96
N LEU A 72 6.59 -31.96 -4.89
CA LEU A 72 7.26 -33.12 -5.48
C LEU A 72 7.06 -33.11 -7.01
N GLY A 73 7.60 -32.08 -7.68
CA GLY A 73 7.70 -31.98 -9.13
C GLY A 73 9.15 -32.21 -9.56
N THR A 74 9.47 -33.47 -9.87
CA THR A 74 10.54 -33.92 -10.78
C THR A 74 11.83 -33.08 -10.86
N ALA A 75 12.56 -32.97 -9.75
CA ALA A 75 13.99 -32.64 -9.76
C ALA A 75 14.74 -33.55 -8.76
N ARG A 76 14.47 -34.85 -8.84
CA ARG A 76 15.12 -35.86 -7.99
C ARG A 76 16.49 -36.16 -8.58
N GLY A 77 17.48 -35.32 -8.28
CA GLY A 77 18.87 -35.59 -8.68
C GLY A 77 19.88 -34.44 -8.74
N GLN A 78 19.61 -33.26 -8.19
CA GLN A 78 20.64 -32.23 -8.09
C GLN A 78 21.00 -31.95 -6.63
N THR A 79 22.14 -32.50 -6.24
CA THR A 79 22.93 -32.06 -5.09
C THR A 79 22.98 -30.54 -5.10
N PHE A 80 22.41 -29.88 -4.09
CA PHE A 80 22.44 -28.43 -3.92
C PHE A 80 23.91 -27.96 -3.73
N SER A 81 24.63 -27.80 -4.84
CA SER A 81 25.92 -27.12 -4.90
C SER A 81 25.65 -25.62 -4.91
N PHE A 82 25.76 -24.99 -3.73
CA PHE A 82 25.44 -23.59 -3.43
C PHE A 82 26.22 -22.51 -4.23
N ALA A 83 26.97 -22.85 -5.27
CA ALA A 83 27.72 -21.90 -6.10
C ALA A 83 28.18 -22.55 -7.43
N GLY A 84 27.29 -23.23 -8.15
CA GLY A 84 27.60 -23.82 -9.46
C GLY A 84 27.28 -22.88 -10.65
N PRO A 85 27.95 -23.07 -11.81
CA PRO A 85 27.61 -22.37 -13.06
C PRO A 85 26.13 -22.56 -13.47
N GLU A 86 25.47 -23.64 -13.06
CA GLU A 86 24.04 -23.88 -13.32
C GLU A 86 23.10 -22.83 -12.69
N PHE A 87 23.40 -22.33 -11.48
CA PHE A 87 22.61 -21.25 -10.86
C PHE A 87 22.80 -19.92 -11.61
N LEU A 88 24.01 -19.68 -12.11
CA LEU A 88 24.35 -18.50 -12.88
C LEU A 88 23.67 -18.51 -14.25
N GLU A 89 23.62 -19.66 -14.92
CA GLU A 89 22.90 -19.83 -16.19
C GLU A 89 21.39 -19.73 -16.00
N SER A 90 20.81 -20.37 -14.98
CA SER A 90 19.38 -20.23 -14.65
C SER A 90 18.99 -18.79 -14.28
N SER A 91 19.87 -18.08 -13.55
CA SER A 91 19.67 -16.66 -13.22
C SER A 91 19.75 -15.78 -14.47
N LYS A 92 20.70 -16.04 -15.38
CA LYS A 92 20.80 -15.32 -16.66
C LYS A 92 19.55 -15.54 -17.51
N GLU A 93 19.10 -16.77 -17.66
CA GLU A 93 17.88 -17.09 -18.42
C GLU A 93 16.66 -16.38 -17.83
N SER A 94 16.52 -16.39 -16.49
CA SER A 94 15.46 -15.66 -15.79
C SER A 94 15.54 -14.15 -16.02
N ILE A 95 16.75 -13.58 -16.02
CA ILE A 95 16.97 -12.14 -16.29
C ILE A 95 16.61 -11.80 -17.73
N ILE A 96 16.97 -12.65 -18.70
CA ILE A 96 16.65 -12.45 -20.11
C ILE A 96 15.14 -12.51 -20.32
N GLN A 97 14.45 -13.49 -19.72
CA GLN A 97 12.98 -13.60 -19.79
C GLN A 97 12.27 -12.40 -19.14
N LEU A 98 12.76 -11.93 -18.00
CA LEU A 98 12.25 -10.72 -17.35
C LEU A 98 12.48 -9.49 -18.22
N TRP A 99 13.66 -9.37 -18.84
CA TRP A 99 14.00 -8.26 -19.72
C TRP A 99 13.10 -8.24 -20.98
N ASP A 100 12.89 -9.39 -21.60
CA ASP A 100 11.99 -9.54 -22.74
C ASP A 100 10.54 -9.20 -22.37
N SER A 101 10.11 -9.59 -21.16
CA SER A 101 8.78 -9.24 -20.63
C SER A 101 8.62 -7.73 -20.40
N VAL A 102 9.62 -7.09 -19.78
CA VAL A 102 9.59 -5.63 -19.53
C VAL A 102 9.59 -4.84 -20.83
N ARG A 103 10.23 -5.36 -21.89
CA ARG A 103 10.32 -4.70 -23.20
C ARG A 103 9.01 -4.76 -24.00
N GLN A 104 8.05 -5.59 -23.60
CA GLN A 104 6.75 -5.65 -24.26
C GLN A 104 5.99 -4.32 -24.05
N PRO A 105 5.48 -3.66 -25.11
CA PRO A 105 4.79 -2.37 -24.99
C PRO A 105 3.57 -2.39 -24.05
N SER A 106 2.91 -3.54 -23.94
CA SER A 106 1.77 -3.78 -23.03
C SER A 106 2.15 -3.69 -21.55
N ILE A 107 3.42 -3.94 -21.20
CA ILE A 107 3.94 -3.88 -19.83
C ILE A 107 4.75 -2.59 -19.63
N PHE A 108 5.58 -2.23 -20.61
CA PHE A 108 6.45 -1.05 -20.54
C PHE A 108 5.67 0.25 -20.38
N LEU A 109 4.61 0.48 -21.17
CA LEU A 109 3.87 1.75 -21.15
C LEU A 109 3.17 1.99 -19.80
N PRO A 110 2.41 1.03 -19.23
CA PRO A 110 1.86 1.19 -17.89
C PRO A 110 2.93 1.33 -16.80
N THR A 111 4.04 0.59 -16.91
CA THR A 111 5.14 0.67 -15.94
C THR A 111 5.80 2.04 -15.96
N LEU A 112 6.08 2.56 -17.15
CA LEU A 112 6.64 3.89 -17.35
C LEU A 112 5.68 4.98 -16.84
N PHE A 113 4.37 4.83 -17.09
CA PHE A 113 3.37 5.75 -16.56
C PHE A 113 3.36 5.77 -15.04
N ILE A 114 3.35 4.61 -14.37
CA ILE A 114 3.42 4.52 -12.90
C ILE A 114 4.74 5.08 -12.37
N PHE A 115 5.85 4.78 -13.05
CA PHE A 115 7.17 5.29 -12.66
C PHE A 115 7.21 6.81 -12.72
N LEU A 116 6.78 7.43 -13.82
CA LEU A 116 6.73 8.88 -13.96
C LEU A 116 5.76 9.50 -12.94
N TRP A 117 4.64 8.83 -12.67
CA TRP A 117 3.69 9.27 -11.66
C TRP A 117 4.31 9.26 -10.25
N GLN A 118 5.02 8.19 -9.86
CA GLN A 118 5.71 8.07 -8.57
C GLN A 118 7.00 8.90 -8.47
N ALA A 119 7.61 9.26 -9.60
CA ALA A 119 8.79 10.12 -9.64
C ALA A 119 8.46 11.59 -9.34
N THR A 120 7.18 11.96 -9.24
CA THR A 120 6.75 13.30 -8.85
C THR A 120 7.20 13.60 -7.41
N PRO A 121 7.93 14.70 -7.16
CA PRO A 121 8.41 15.02 -5.82
C PRO A 121 7.24 15.24 -4.85
N GLN A 122 7.29 14.57 -3.69
CA GLN A 122 6.28 14.66 -2.62
C GLN A 122 6.78 15.54 -1.45
N SER A 123 5.89 16.34 -0.88
CA SER A 123 6.18 17.30 0.20
C SER A 123 6.09 16.72 1.62
N ASP A 124 5.79 15.43 1.76
CA ASP A 124 5.44 14.80 3.05
C ASP A 124 6.46 15.03 4.16
N SER A 125 7.76 14.93 3.83
CA SER A 125 8.84 15.15 4.81
C SER A 125 8.92 16.62 5.25
N ALA A 126 8.75 17.55 4.31
CA ALA A 126 8.72 18.98 4.60
C ALA A 126 7.49 19.36 5.43
N MET A 127 6.33 18.78 5.10
CA MET A 127 5.08 18.98 5.85
C MET A 127 5.17 18.37 7.25
N PHE A 128 5.78 17.20 7.41
CA PHE A 128 6.03 16.62 8.73
C PHE A 128 6.93 17.51 9.59
N TYR A 129 8.01 18.06 9.01
CA TYR A 129 8.86 19.02 9.69
C TYR A 129 8.08 20.27 10.11
N PHE A 130 7.28 20.85 9.21
CA PHE A 130 6.45 22.03 9.48
C PHE A 130 5.43 21.76 10.60
N ASN A 131 4.71 20.64 10.54
CA ASN A 131 3.74 20.23 11.56
C ASN A 131 4.40 20.09 12.94
N THR A 132 5.60 19.51 13.01
CA THR A 132 6.26 19.23 14.29
C THR A 132 7.02 20.44 14.84
N ASN A 133 7.75 21.17 13.99
CA ASN A 133 8.66 22.25 14.41
C ASN A 133 8.07 23.65 14.28
N SER A 134 7.14 23.89 13.35
CA SER A 134 6.52 25.20 13.16
C SER A 134 5.15 25.31 13.81
N LEU A 135 4.31 24.28 13.66
CA LEU A 135 2.99 24.23 14.32
C LEU A 135 3.06 23.64 15.74
N GLY A 136 4.11 22.89 16.07
CA GLY A 136 4.31 22.34 17.41
C GLY A 136 3.39 21.17 17.74
N PHE A 137 2.91 20.43 16.73
CA PHE A 137 2.03 19.28 16.94
C PHE A 137 2.75 18.18 17.72
N THR A 138 2.15 17.75 18.82
CA THR A 138 2.70 16.69 19.67
C THR A 138 2.58 15.32 18.99
N PRO A 139 3.46 14.35 19.35
CA PRO A 139 3.35 12.97 18.87
C PRO A 139 1.98 12.35 19.17
N GLU A 140 1.36 12.70 20.31
CA GLU A 140 0.01 12.26 20.65
C GLU A 140 -1.02 12.79 19.65
N PHE A 141 -0.99 14.08 19.33
CA PHE A 141 -1.89 14.67 18.34
C PHE A 141 -1.72 14.03 16.97
N LEU A 142 -0.48 13.85 16.50
CA LEU A 142 -0.19 13.17 15.24
C LEU A 142 -0.68 11.70 15.24
N GLY A 143 -0.61 11.02 16.38
CA GLY A 143 -1.22 9.69 16.58
C GLY A 143 -2.75 9.72 16.40
N ARG A 144 -3.42 10.70 16.99
CA ARG A 144 -4.88 10.91 16.82
C ARG A 144 -5.24 11.25 15.36
N VAL A 145 -4.45 12.07 14.68
CA VAL A 145 -4.62 12.33 13.24
C VAL A 145 -4.51 11.01 12.46
N LYS A 146 -3.50 10.19 12.73
CA LYS A 146 -3.36 8.86 12.10
C LYS A 146 -4.52 7.91 12.39
N LEU A 147 -5.12 7.98 13.57
CA LEU A 147 -6.32 7.21 13.88
C LEU A 147 -7.50 7.65 13.01
N VAL A 148 -7.71 8.97 12.90
CA VAL A 148 -8.77 9.53 12.05
C VAL A 148 -8.55 9.14 10.58
N THR A 149 -7.32 9.21 10.07
CA THR A 149 -7.03 8.78 8.69
C THR A 149 -7.20 7.28 8.51
N SER A 150 -6.88 6.45 9.51
CA SER A 150 -7.15 5.01 9.47
C SER A 150 -8.64 4.69 9.36
N ILE A 151 -9.49 5.38 10.12
CA ILE A 151 -10.96 5.27 9.98
C ILE A 151 -11.41 5.78 8.61
N ALA A 152 -10.91 6.93 8.18
CA ALA A 152 -11.19 7.52 6.88
C ALA A 152 -10.82 6.57 5.73
N SER A 153 -9.75 5.79 5.88
CA SER A 153 -9.34 4.82 4.89
C SER A 153 -10.37 3.71 4.68
N LEU A 154 -10.91 3.18 5.78
CA LEU A 154 -11.99 2.18 5.73
C LEU A 154 -13.25 2.77 5.12
N LEU A 155 -13.57 4.04 5.44
CA LEU A 155 -14.68 4.75 4.82
C LEU A 155 -14.49 4.91 3.31
N GLY A 156 -13.28 5.23 2.84
CA GLY A 156 -12.96 5.32 1.41
C GLY A 156 -13.16 3.99 0.68
N VAL A 157 -12.70 2.89 1.28
CA VAL A 157 -12.92 1.52 0.74
C VAL A 157 -14.42 1.17 0.72
N GLY A 158 -15.15 1.52 1.78
CA GLY A 158 -16.61 1.32 1.86
C GLY A 158 -17.38 2.13 0.82
N LEU A 159 -17.05 3.42 0.67
CA LEU A 159 -17.65 4.30 -0.32
C LEU A 159 -17.37 3.82 -1.75
N TYR A 160 -16.15 3.33 -1.99
CA TYR A 160 -15.79 2.74 -3.27
C TYR A 160 -16.66 1.53 -3.60
N ASN A 161 -16.67 0.55 -2.69
CA ASN A 161 -17.41 -0.69 -2.90
C ASN A 161 -18.93 -0.49 -2.99
N GLY A 162 -19.48 0.46 -2.23
CA GLY A 162 -20.92 0.75 -2.21
C GLY A 162 -21.41 1.55 -3.42
N PHE A 163 -20.68 2.60 -3.84
CA PHE A 163 -21.19 3.59 -4.79
C PHE A 163 -20.36 3.75 -6.06
N LEU A 164 -19.02 3.61 -5.98
CA LEU A 164 -18.13 3.93 -7.11
C LEU A 164 -17.74 2.69 -7.93
N LYS A 165 -17.96 1.48 -7.43
CA LYS A 165 -17.61 0.23 -8.12
C LYS A 165 -18.25 0.10 -9.51
N ASN A 166 -19.42 0.69 -9.71
CA ASN A 166 -20.16 0.65 -10.98
C ASN A 166 -19.88 1.86 -11.89
N VAL A 167 -19.04 2.81 -11.47
CA VAL A 167 -18.75 4.04 -12.21
C VAL A 167 -17.60 3.79 -13.20
N PRO A 168 -17.65 4.33 -14.44
CA PRO A 168 -16.57 4.14 -15.42
C PRO A 168 -15.21 4.66 -14.91
N LEU A 169 -14.17 3.84 -15.12
CA LEU A 169 -12.77 4.10 -14.77
C LEU A 169 -12.33 5.55 -14.94
N ARG A 170 -12.52 6.03 -16.17
CA ARG A 170 -11.99 7.32 -16.61
C ARG A 170 -12.56 8.47 -15.78
N LYS A 171 -13.81 8.33 -15.32
CA LYS A 171 -14.46 9.34 -14.48
C LYS A 171 -13.92 9.33 -13.05
N ILE A 172 -13.69 8.14 -12.49
CA ILE A 172 -13.11 8.00 -11.15
C ILE A 172 -11.70 8.58 -11.16
N PHE A 173 -10.84 8.11 -12.08
CA PHE A 173 -9.45 8.55 -12.17
C PHE A 173 -9.33 10.06 -12.42
N LEU A 174 -10.14 10.62 -13.32
CA LEU A 174 -10.15 12.06 -13.59
C LEU A 174 -10.68 12.84 -12.39
N GLY A 175 -11.75 12.36 -11.74
CA GLY A 175 -12.31 12.96 -10.54
C GLY A 175 -11.31 12.98 -9.38
N THR A 176 -10.69 11.85 -9.05
CA THR A 176 -9.69 11.74 -7.98
C THR A 176 -8.44 12.55 -8.28
N THR A 177 -8.02 12.65 -9.54
CA THR A 177 -6.85 13.45 -9.93
C THR A 177 -7.12 14.96 -9.81
N ILE A 178 -8.29 15.43 -10.24
CA ILE A 178 -8.67 16.85 -10.13
C ILE A 178 -8.88 17.22 -8.66
N LEU A 179 -9.68 16.43 -7.93
CA LEU A 179 -9.92 16.67 -6.50
C LEU A 179 -8.63 16.53 -5.69
N GLY A 180 -7.82 15.50 -5.97
CA GLY A 180 -6.54 15.28 -5.31
C GLY A 180 -5.54 16.40 -5.57
N SER A 181 -5.48 16.95 -6.78
CA SER A 181 -4.65 18.13 -7.08
C SER A 181 -5.15 19.37 -6.34
N ALA A 182 -6.47 19.62 -6.35
CA ALA A 182 -7.06 20.78 -5.67
C ALA A 182 -6.85 20.73 -4.14
N LEU A 183 -7.01 19.55 -3.54
CA LEU A 183 -6.74 19.30 -2.12
C LEU A 183 -5.25 19.09 -1.83
N GLY A 184 -4.40 18.88 -2.84
CA GLY A 184 -2.95 18.98 -2.64
C GLY A 184 -2.55 20.43 -2.39
N MET A 185 -3.24 21.38 -3.01
CA MET A 185 -2.97 22.81 -2.87
C MET A 185 -3.46 23.39 -1.53
N THR A 186 -4.37 22.74 -0.81
CA THR A 186 -4.81 23.18 0.54
C THR A 186 -3.67 23.14 1.55
N GLN A 187 -2.64 22.33 1.33
CA GLN A 187 -1.39 22.39 2.08
C GLN A 187 -0.77 23.80 2.09
N VAL A 188 -0.87 24.54 0.98
CA VAL A 188 -0.39 25.93 0.89
C VAL A 188 -1.21 26.86 1.78
N LEU A 189 -2.52 26.60 1.96
CA LEU A 189 -3.38 27.38 2.85
C LEU A 189 -2.96 27.23 4.32
N LEU A 190 -2.56 26.01 4.72
CA LEU A 190 -2.05 25.74 6.06
C LEU A 190 -0.69 26.42 6.27
N VAL A 191 0.24 26.28 5.32
CA VAL A 191 1.58 26.88 5.41
C VAL A 191 1.54 28.41 5.42
N THR A 192 0.61 29.02 4.67
CA THR A 192 0.44 30.50 4.64
C THR A 192 -0.35 31.05 5.82
N GLY A 193 -0.89 30.19 6.70
CA GLY A 193 -1.73 30.61 7.83
C GLY A 193 -3.07 31.21 7.40
N LEU A 194 -3.51 30.95 6.16
CA LEU A 194 -4.78 31.47 5.65
C LEU A 194 -5.98 30.84 6.38
N ASN A 195 -5.83 29.59 6.82
CA ASN A 195 -6.79 28.87 7.68
C ASN A 195 -7.12 29.67 8.95
N ARG A 196 -6.10 30.26 9.61
CA ARG A 196 -6.28 31.08 10.82
C ARG A 196 -7.07 32.37 10.54
N LYS A 197 -6.89 32.96 9.35
CA LYS A 197 -7.68 34.14 8.90
C LYS A 197 -9.15 33.82 8.70
N PHE A 198 -9.47 32.57 8.35
CA PHE A 198 -10.84 32.07 8.28
C PHE A 198 -11.39 31.58 9.63
N GLY A 199 -10.62 31.71 10.72
CA GLY A 199 -11.03 31.29 12.07
C GLY A 199 -10.91 29.79 12.32
N ILE A 200 -10.24 29.04 11.44
CA ILE A 200 -10.02 27.60 11.59
C ILE A 200 -8.65 27.38 12.24
N SER A 201 -8.60 26.60 13.33
CA SER A 201 -7.33 26.26 13.97
C SER A 201 -6.48 25.33 13.10
N ASP A 202 -5.17 25.31 13.31
CA ASP A 202 -4.27 24.48 12.51
C ASP A 202 -4.56 22.98 12.71
N GLU A 203 -4.97 22.60 13.92
CA GLU A 203 -5.31 21.23 14.29
C GLU A 203 -6.55 20.74 13.53
N TRP A 204 -7.63 21.53 13.54
CA TRP A 204 -8.87 21.18 12.84
C TRP A 204 -8.67 21.15 11.34
N PHE A 205 -7.89 22.09 10.80
CA PHE A 205 -7.54 22.09 9.39
C PHE A 205 -6.72 20.84 9.03
N ALA A 206 -5.67 20.53 9.79
CA ALA A 206 -4.82 19.37 9.54
C ALA A 206 -5.57 18.04 9.62
N ILE A 207 -6.48 17.89 10.60
CA ILE A 207 -7.35 16.69 10.70
C ILE A 207 -8.28 16.59 9.49
N GLY A 208 -8.97 17.69 9.14
CA GLY A 208 -9.93 17.70 8.04
C GLY A 208 -9.27 17.43 6.69
N ASP A 209 -8.16 18.11 6.42
CA ASP A 209 -7.37 17.94 5.19
C ASP A 209 -6.88 16.49 5.05
N SER A 210 -6.27 15.96 6.12
CA SER A 210 -5.78 14.57 6.16
C SER A 210 -6.91 13.56 5.96
N LEU A 211 -8.09 13.78 6.56
CA LEU A 211 -9.25 12.90 6.43
C LEU A 211 -9.72 12.85 4.97
N ILE A 212 -9.96 14.01 4.34
CA ILE A 212 -10.50 14.08 2.99
C ILE A 212 -9.50 13.50 1.98
N LEU A 213 -8.22 13.87 2.09
CA LEU A 213 -7.15 13.33 1.25
C LEU A 213 -7.04 11.82 1.40
N THR A 214 -7.18 11.28 2.60
CA THR A 214 -7.11 9.83 2.83
C THR A 214 -8.27 9.08 2.17
N VAL A 215 -9.50 9.60 2.28
CA VAL A 215 -10.68 9.00 1.61
C VAL A 215 -10.46 8.95 0.09
N LEU A 216 -10.05 10.08 -0.50
CA LEU A 216 -9.80 10.17 -1.94
C LEU A 216 -8.65 9.28 -2.39
N SER A 217 -7.56 9.24 -1.61
CA SER A 217 -6.41 8.38 -1.85
C SER A 217 -6.82 6.90 -1.87
N GLN A 218 -7.64 6.46 -0.92
CA GLN A 218 -8.10 5.07 -0.90
C GLN A 218 -9.00 4.71 -2.09
N ILE A 219 -9.85 5.63 -2.54
CA ILE A 219 -10.63 5.45 -3.77
C ILE A 219 -9.69 5.31 -4.97
N GLY A 220 -8.60 6.10 -5.02
CA GLY A 220 -7.59 6.04 -6.05
C GLY A 220 -6.74 4.75 -6.04
N ILE A 221 -6.35 4.25 -4.86
CA ILE A 221 -5.46 3.08 -4.71
C ILE A 221 -6.21 1.74 -4.81
N THR A 222 -7.46 1.68 -4.35
CA THR A 222 -8.29 0.46 -4.47
C THR A 222 -8.56 0.12 -5.94
N TYR A 223 -8.40 1.10 -6.83
CA TYR A 223 -8.83 1.04 -8.21
C TYR A 223 -7.88 0.27 -9.17
N PRO A 224 -6.55 0.54 -9.25
CA PRO A 224 -5.65 -0.13 -10.19
C PRO A 224 -5.64 -1.66 -10.10
N PRO A 225 -5.58 -2.31 -8.92
CA PRO A 225 -5.53 -3.77 -8.82
C PRO A 225 -6.72 -4.49 -9.48
N LEU A 226 -7.91 -3.90 -9.42
CA LEU A 226 -9.11 -4.43 -10.07
C LEU A 226 -9.05 -4.27 -11.60
N MET A 227 -8.53 -3.13 -12.07
CA MET A 227 -8.29 -2.93 -13.50
C MET A 227 -7.27 -3.94 -14.06
N TRP A 228 -6.21 -4.26 -13.32
CA TRP A 228 -5.22 -5.26 -13.74
C TRP A 228 -5.83 -6.66 -13.84
N HIS A 229 -6.78 -7.01 -12.96
CA HIS A 229 -7.52 -8.26 -13.04
C HIS A 229 -8.40 -8.32 -14.31
N ASP A 230 -9.07 -7.21 -14.66
CA ASP A 230 -9.98 -7.15 -15.81
C ASP A 230 -9.24 -6.97 -17.15
N LEU A 231 -8.04 -6.37 -17.14
CA LEU A 231 -7.16 -6.22 -18.31
C LEU A 231 -6.28 -7.45 -18.57
N GLN A 232 -6.24 -8.42 -17.66
CA GLN A 232 -5.46 -9.63 -17.86
C GLN A 232 -6.07 -10.40 -19.05
N PRO A 233 -5.35 -10.53 -20.19
CA PRO A 233 -5.85 -11.27 -21.32
C PRO A 233 -6.12 -12.70 -20.86
N SER A 234 -7.34 -13.20 -21.08
CA SER A 234 -7.71 -14.61 -20.87
C SER A 234 -6.72 -15.58 -21.52
N ASN A 235 -6.02 -15.13 -22.58
CA ASN A 235 -5.00 -15.90 -23.30
C ASN A 235 -3.68 -16.09 -22.53
N LEU A 236 -3.31 -15.25 -21.55
CA LEU A 236 -2.06 -15.43 -20.80
C LEU A 236 -2.14 -16.58 -19.79
N LEU A 237 -3.34 -16.86 -19.25
CA LEU A 237 -3.57 -18.03 -18.42
C LEU A 237 -3.61 -19.32 -19.24
N GLN A 238 -3.97 -19.24 -20.53
CA GLN A 238 -4.04 -20.40 -21.42
C GLN A 238 -2.68 -20.75 -22.04
N GLN A 239 -1.81 -19.76 -22.30
CA GLN A 239 -0.43 -19.99 -22.78
C GLN A 239 0.53 -20.53 -21.71
N LEU A 240 0.20 -20.39 -20.42
CA LEU A 240 0.98 -20.99 -19.32
C LEU A 240 0.49 -22.41 -18.93
N TYR A 241 -0.53 -22.92 -19.63
CA TYR A 241 -1.13 -24.25 -19.42
C TYR A 241 -0.94 -25.20 -20.62
N LEU A 242 -0.11 -24.82 -21.59
CA LEU A 242 0.43 -25.67 -22.66
C LEU A 242 1.96 -25.60 -22.61
#